data_AF-A0ABD6G8E5-F1
#
_entry.id   AF-A0ABD6G8E5-F1
#
_cell.length_a   1.000
_cell.length_b   1.000
_cell.length_c   1.000
_cell.angle_alpha   90.00
_cell.angle_beta   90.00
_cell.angle_gamma   90.00
#
_symmetry.space_group_name_H-M   'P 1'
#
loop_
_entity.id
_entity.type
_entity.pdbx_description
1 polymer ?
#
loop_
_entity_poly.entity_id
_entity_poly.type
_entity_poly.pdbx_seq_one_letter_code
_entity_poly.pdbx_strand_id
1 'polypeptide(L)'
;MGEDVTSARDAVKEGGEAAVEKVKDVVTDQKTFAAHQVGGIATALEKVGAELEGSDQQHVGRYAKQIGSSVQSFANDIEGKDLGEIASMAEEFGRKQPLAFLGVAALAGLAASRFLTASSARTSNSIKTSSTDRPGPSQSTASLRTGGVDNG
;
A
#
# COMPACT_ATOMS: atom_id res chain seq x y z
N MET A 1 -7.40 -14.43 -29.20
CA MET A 1 -6.48 -13.97 -28.15
C MET A 1 -5.75 -12.65 -28.43
N GLY A 2 -5.67 -12.13 -29.67
CA GLY A 2 -4.98 -10.85 -29.93
C GLY A 2 -5.80 -9.59 -29.62
N GLU A 3 -7.13 -9.70 -29.65
CA GLU A 3 -8.06 -8.57 -29.50
C GLU A 3 -8.14 -8.08 -28.05
N ASP A 4 -8.15 -9.00 -27.07
CA ASP A 4 -8.21 -8.68 -25.64
C ASP A 4 -6.94 -7.97 -25.15
N VAL A 5 -5.77 -8.39 -25.68
CA VAL A 5 -4.48 -7.80 -25.33
C VAL A 5 -4.35 -6.39 -25.90
N THR A 6 -4.90 -6.16 -27.08
CA THR A 6 -4.86 -4.84 -27.73
C THR A 6 -5.74 -3.85 -26.97
N SER A 7 -6.98 -4.24 -26.66
CA SER A 7 -7.90 -3.43 -25.85
C SER A 7 -7.34 -3.10 -24.47
N ALA A 8 -6.71 -4.08 -23.80
CA ALA A 8 -6.05 -3.84 -22.52
C ALA A 8 -4.87 -2.86 -22.63
N ARG A 9 -4.09 -2.91 -23.73
CA ARG A 9 -2.99 -1.97 -23.98
C ARG A 9 -3.50 -0.55 -24.25
N ASP A 10 -4.59 -0.42 -24.99
CA ASP A 10 -5.16 0.89 -25.33
C ASP A 10 -5.77 1.56 -24.09
N ALA A 11 -6.49 0.80 -23.26
CA ALA A 11 -7.00 1.30 -21.98
C ALA A 11 -5.88 1.77 -21.03
N VAL A 12 -4.73 1.08 -21.02
CA VAL A 12 -3.55 1.47 -20.24
C VAL A 12 -2.89 2.73 -20.78
N LYS A 13 -2.83 2.91 -22.10
CA LYS A 13 -2.26 4.11 -22.71
C LYS A 13 -3.10 5.35 -22.44
N GLU A 14 -4.41 5.28 -22.71
CA GLU A 14 -5.32 6.42 -22.57
C GLU A 14 -5.51 6.82 -21.10
N GLY A 15 -5.68 5.85 -20.20
CA GLY A 15 -5.76 6.12 -18.77
C GLY A 15 -4.42 6.53 -18.14
N GLY A 16 -3.31 6.05 -18.71
CA GLY A 16 -1.96 6.32 -18.23
C GLY A 16 -1.52 7.76 -18.46
N GLU A 17 -1.74 8.33 -19.64
CA GLU A 17 -1.30 9.69 -19.98
C GLU A 17 -1.94 10.75 -19.06
N ALA A 18 -3.26 10.69 -18.86
CA ALA A 18 -3.98 11.62 -18.00
C ALA A 18 -3.67 11.42 -16.50
N ALA A 19 -3.39 10.19 -16.08
CA ALA A 19 -2.98 9.91 -14.70
C ALA A 19 -1.56 10.43 -14.41
N VAL A 20 -0.64 10.25 -15.35
CA VAL A 20 0.75 10.69 -15.22
C VAL A 20 0.83 12.20 -15.07
N GLU A 21 0.06 12.97 -15.84
CA GLU A 21 0.04 14.43 -15.75
C GLU A 21 -0.40 14.91 -14.35
N LYS A 22 -1.50 14.37 -13.82
CA LYS A 22 -1.97 14.73 -12.47
C LYS A 22 -1.01 14.31 -11.36
N VAL A 23 -0.30 13.19 -11.55
CA VAL A 23 0.69 12.71 -10.58
C VAL A 23 1.94 13.59 -10.57
N LYS A 24 2.36 14.13 -11.73
CA LYS A 24 3.52 15.03 -11.81
C LYS A 24 3.37 16.25 -10.91
N ASP A 25 2.21 16.90 -10.92
CA ASP A 25 1.97 18.10 -10.13
C ASP A 25 2.02 17.80 -8.62
N VAL A 26 1.37 16.71 -8.19
CA VAL A 26 1.31 16.34 -6.77
C VAL A 26 2.64 15.83 -6.23
N VAL A 27 3.40 15.09 -7.03
CA VAL A 27 4.68 14.49 -6.59
C VAL A 27 5.78 15.53 -6.48
N THR A 28 5.80 16.54 -7.36
CA THR A 28 6.84 17.59 -7.34
C THR A 28 6.88 18.31 -6.00
N ASP A 29 5.72 18.60 -5.41
CA ASP A 29 5.60 19.32 -4.14
C ASP A 29 5.89 18.45 -2.89
N GLN A 30 5.78 17.12 -3.01
CA GLN A 30 5.88 16.18 -1.87
C GLN A 30 7.18 15.37 -1.87
N LYS A 31 8.04 15.58 -2.86
CA LYS A 31 9.21 14.77 -3.13
C LYS A 31 10.28 14.82 -2.05
N THR A 32 10.65 16.02 -1.59
CA THR A 32 11.65 16.21 -0.53
C THR A 32 11.22 15.54 0.78
N PHE A 33 9.94 15.66 1.13
CA PHE A 33 9.38 15.00 2.31
C PHE A 33 9.44 13.46 2.19
N ALA A 34 9.05 12.93 1.02
CA ALA A 34 9.14 11.50 0.75
C ALA A 34 10.60 10.99 0.79
N ALA A 35 11.54 11.73 0.19
CA ALA A 35 12.96 11.38 0.18
C ALA A 35 13.54 11.30 1.60
N HIS A 36 13.22 12.27 2.47
CA HIS A 36 13.61 12.23 3.88
C HIS A 36 13.06 11.00 4.62
N GLN A 37 11.77 10.67 4.38
CA GLN A 37 11.15 9.52 5.03
C GLN A 37 11.77 8.19 4.58
N VAL A 38 12.07 8.06 3.28
CA VAL A 38 12.76 6.89 2.72
C VAL A 38 14.20 6.81 3.24
N GLY A 39 14.91 7.94 3.33
CA GLY A 39 16.25 8.01 3.93
C GLY A 39 16.28 7.51 5.38
N GLY A 40 15.29 7.90 6.18
CA GLY A 40 15.15 7.40 7.56
C GLY A 40 14.97 5.88 7.65
N ILE A 41 14.19 5.29 6.74
CA ILE A 41 14.00 3.84 6.64
C ILE A 41 15.29 3.15 6.19
N ALA A 42 16.00 3.72 5.21
CA ALA A 42 17.28 3.20 4.74
C ALA A 42 18.33 3.18 5.85
N THR A 43 18.44 4.26 6.63
CA THR A 43 19.32 4.33 7.80
C THR A 43 18.93 3.31 8.87
N ALA A 44 17.64 3.05 9.10
CA ALA A 44 17.21 2.01 10.03
C ALA A 44 17.63 0.61 9.54
N LEU A 45 17.45 0.32 8.25
CA LEU A 45 17.86 -0.96 7.63
C LEU A 45 19.38 -1.14 7.66
N GLU A 46 20.15 -0.08 7.43
CA GLU A 46 21.60 -0.11 7.53
C GLU A 46 22.06 -0.41 8.95
N LYS A 47 21.46 0.24 9.97
CA LYS A 47 21.76 -0.01 11.38
C LYS A 47 21.46 -1.46 11.77
N VAL A 48 20.29 -1.95 11.39
CA VAL A 48 19.88 -3.35 11.63
C VAL A 48 20.83 -4.32 10.91
N GLY A 49 21.21 -4.01 9.67
CA GLY A 49 22.19 -4.79 8.90
C GLY A 49 23.57 -4.83 9.55
N ALA A 50 24.04 -3.70 10.09
CA ALA A 50 25.31 -3.61 10.81
C ALA A 50 25.29 -4.42 12.12
N GLU A 51 24.16 -4.42 12.83
CA GLU A 51 23.96 -5.22 14.05
C GLU A 51 23.93 -6.73 13.75
N LEU A 52 23.24 -7.13 12.67
CA LEU A 52 23.21 -8.51 12.18
C LEU A 52 24.56 -8.97 11.63
N GLU A 53 25.33 -8.06 11.01
CA GLU A 53 26.69 -8.34 10.52
C GLU A 53 27.66 -8.66 11.66
N GLY A 54 27.50 -8.01 12.81
CA GLY A 54 28.26 -8.28 14.03
C GLY A 54 27.79 -9.49 14.86
N SER A 55 26.71 -10.15 14.44
CA SER A 55 26.10 -11.31 15.12
C SER A 55 26.30 -12.61 14.31
N ASP A 56 25.75 -13.75 14.77
CA ASP A 56 25.82 -15.05 14.06
C ASP A 56 25.20 -15.05 12.64
N GLN A 57 24.53 -13.96 12.23
CA GLN A 57 23.85 -13.82 10.95
C GLN A 57 24.61 -12.90 9.97
N GLN A 58 25.93 -13.01 9.96
CA GLN A 58 26.83 -12.14 9.18
C GLN A 58 26.44 -12.01 7.69
N HIS A 59 26.01 -13.11 7.07
CA HIS A 59 25.60 -13.12 5.66
C HIS A 59 24.33 -12.28 5.43
N VAL A 60 23.34 -12.42 6.31
CA VAL A 60 22.08 -11.66 6.25
C VAL A 60 22.34 -10.18 6.54
N GLY A 61 23.20 -9.88 7.52
CA GLY A 61 23.58 -8.51 7.86
C GLY A 61 24.24 -7.76 6.70
N ARG A 62 25.16 -8.42 5.98
CA ARG A 62 25.80 -7.85 4.79
C ARG A 62 24.78 -7.53 3.69
N TYR A 63 23.83 -8.42 3.45
CA TYR A 63 22.76 -8.19 2.48
C TYR A 63 21.86 -7.02 2.89
N ALA A 64 21.42 -6.97 4.16
CA ALA A 64 20.59 -5.89 4.67
C ALA A 64 21.29 -4.52 4.58
N LYS A 65 22.58 -4.47 4.93
CA LYS A 65 23.43 -3.27 4.81
C LYS A 65 23.59 -2.81 3.37
N GLN A 66 23.84 -3.73 2.44
CA GLN A 66 23.97 -3.42 1.01
C GLN A 66 22.65 -2.88 0.44
N ILE A 67 21.52 -3.46 0.85
CA ILE A 67 20.19 -2.98 0.47
C ILE A 67 19.95 -1.57 1.03
N GLY A 68 20.21 -1.34 2.32
CA GLY A 68 20.09 -0.03 2.95
C GLY A 68 20.89 1.06 2.23
N SER A 69 22.18 0.79 1.95
CA SER A 69 23.05 1.72 1.22
C SER A 69 22.56 2.01 -0.20
N SER A 70 22.06 0.99 -0.91
CA SER A 70 21.51 1.16 -2.26
C SER A 70 20.21 1.98 -2.24
N VAL A 71 19.33 1.75 -1.27
CA VAL A 71 18.08 2.50 -1.10
C VAL A 71 18.35 3.96 -0.71
N GLN A 72 19.34 4.22 0.14
CA GLN A 72 19.75 5.58 0.50
C GLN A 72 20.30 6.35 -0.69
N SER A 73 21.17 5.70 -1.48
CA SER A 73 21.72 6.31 -2.70
C SER A 73 20.59 6.65 -3.68
N PHE A 74 19.64 5.73 -3.84
CA PHE A 74 18.45 5.95 -4.67
C PHE A 74 17.55 7.08 -4.17
N ALA A 75 17.37 7.22 -2.84
CA ALA A 75 16.59 8.31 -2.26
C ALA A 75 17.23 9.68 -2.53
N ASN A 76 18.55 9.78 -2.38
CA ASN A 76 19.31 10.99 -2.69
C ASN A 76 19.27 11.33 -4.19
N ASP A 77 19.43 10.31 -5.06
CA ASP A 77 19.35 10.49 -6.50
C ASP A 77 17.96 10.98 -6.92
N ILE A 78 16.90 10.47 -6.29
CA ILE A 78 15.54 10.91 -6.58
C ILE A 78 15.35 12.37 -6.20
N GLU A 79 15.80 12.86 -5.04
CA GLU A 79 15.52 14.22 -4.53
C GLU A 79 15.77 15.34 -5.56
N GLY A 80 16.79 15.20 -6.42
CA GLY A 80 17.11 16.16 -7.48
C GLY A 80 16.51 15.90 -8.87
N LYS A 81 15.87 14.75 -9.11
CA LYS A 81 15.41 14.30 -10.45
C LYS A 81 13.95 14.55 -10.78
N ASP A 82 13.66 14.95 -12.02
CA ASP A 82 12.26 15.10 -12.47
C ASP A 82 11.57 13.73 -12.63
N LEU A 83 10.23 13.70 -12.61
CA LEU A 83 9.46 12.46 -12.82
C LEU A 83 9.80 11.76 -14.13
N GLY A 84 10.15 12.52 -15.18
CA GLY A 84 10.61 11.95 -16.45
C GLY A 84 11.90 11.15 -16.31
N GLU A 85 12.87 11.68 -15.56
CA GLU A 85 14.12 10.96 -15.27
C GLU A 85 13.88 9.73 -14.40
N ILE A 86 12.99 9.83 -13.40
CA ILE A 86 12.63 8.69 -12.54
C ILE A 86 11.96 7.58 -13.37
N ALA A 87 11.08 7.94 -14.29
CA ALA A 87 10.47 6.98 -15.20
C ALA A 87 11.52 6.31 -16.10
N SER A 88 12.48 7.06 -16.66
CA SER A 88 13.58 6.50 -17.44
C SER A 88 14.47 5.56 -16.62
N MET A 89 14.73 5.88 -15.34
CA MET A 89 15.48 4.99 -14.44
C MET A 89 14.71 3.69 -14.17
N ALA A 90 13.39 3.78 -13.97
CA ALA A 90 12.53 2.62 -13.76
C ALA A 90 12.47 1.72 -15.01
N GLU A 91 12.40 2.31 -16.21
CA GLU A 91 12.44 1.59 -17.48
C GLU A 91 13.76 0.83 -17.65
N GLU A 92 14.88 1.51 -17.41
CA GLU A 92 16.21 0.90 -17.52
C GLU A 92 16.42 -0.20 -16.47
N PHE A 93 15.90 -0.03 -15.25
CA PHE A 93 15.88 -1.07 -14.23
C PHE A 93 15.05 -2.28 -14.66
N GLY A 94 13.85 -2.05 -15.20
CA GLY A 94 12.97 -3.11 -15.70
C GLY A 94 13.61 -3.94 -16.83
N ARG A 95 14.35 -3.28 -17.72
CA ARG A 95 15.15 -3.94 -18.77
C ARG A 95 16.31 -4.76 -18.22
N LYS A 96 17.01 -4.26 -17.20
CA LYS A 96 18.17 -4.94 -16.59
C LYS A 96 17.78 -6.12 -15.69
N GLN A 97 16.69 -5.96 -14.93
CA GLN A 97 16.26 -6.91 -13.90
C GLN A 97 14.74 -7.15 -13.98
N PRO A 98 14.25 -7.85 -15.01
CA PRO A 98 12.81 -8.03 -15.23
C PRO A 98 12.10 -8.74 -14.06
N LEU A 99 12.74 -9.72 -13.42
CA LEU A 99 12.16 -10.42 -12.26
C LEU A 99 12.02 -9.52 -11.03
N ALA A 100 13.02 -8.67 -10.76
CA ALA A 100 12.97 -7.73 -9.64
C ALA A 100 11.88 -6.68 -9.87
N PHE A 101 11.78 -6.15 -11.09
CA PHE A 101 10.74 -5.21 -11.47
C PHE A 101 9.34 -5.78 -11.29
N LEU A 102 9.08 -7.01 -11.76
CA LEU A 102 7.80 -7.68 -11.56
C LEU A 102 7.48 -7.88 -10.07
N GLY A 103 8.47 -8.22 -9.25
CA GLY A 103 8.31 -8.35 -7.80
C GLY A 103 7.88 -7.03 -7.15
N VAL A 104 8.60 -5.94 -7.44
CA VAL A 104 8.27 -4.60 -6.93
C VAL A 104 6.90 -4.14 -7.44
N ALA A 105 6.58 -4.34 -8.72
CA ALA A 105 5.30 -3.96 -9.30
C ALA A 105 4.12 -4.72 -8.67
N ALA A 106 4.28 -6.02 -8.41
CA ALA A 106 3.26 -6.81 -7.73
C ALA A 106 3.02 -6.33 -6.29
N LEU A 107 4.10 -6.07 -5.53
CA LEU A 107 4.01 -5.52 -4.18
C LEU A 107 3.34 -4.14 -4.18
N ALA A 108 3.70 -3.26 -5.13
CA ALA A 108 3.10 -1.94 -5.28
C ALA A 108 1.61 -2.05 -5.62
N GLY A 109 1.22 -2.95 -6.53
CA GLY A 109 -0.18 -3.19 -6.87
C GLY A 109 -1.01 -3.69 -5.68
N LEU A 110 -0.45 -4.62 -4.89
CA LEU A 110 -1.10 -5.12 -3.67
C LEU A 110 -1.24 -3.99 -2.61
N ALA A 111 -0.19 -3.20 -2.41
CA ALA A 111 -0.21 -2.07 -1.50
C ALA A 111 -1.24 -1.01 -1.93
N ALA A 112 -1.31 -0.70 -3.23
CA ALA A 112 -2.32 0.18 -3.79
C ALA A 112 -3.73 -0.37 -3.57
N SER A 113 -3.97 -1.65 -3.82
CA SER A 113 -5.26 -2.32 -3.54
C SER A 113 -5.66 -2.22 -2.07
N ARG A 114 -4.70 -2.43 -1.16
CA ARG A 114 -4.89 -2.25 0.28
C ARG A 114 -5.24 -0.82 0.63
N PHE A 115 -4.56 0.17 0.05
CA PHE A 115 -4.84 1.58 0.30
C PHE A 115 -6.23 1.99 -0.17
N LEU A 116 -6.62 1.59 -1.39
CA LEU A 116 -7.96 1.83 -1.93
C LEU A 116 -9.04 1.19 -1.05
N THR A 117 -8.86 -0.08 -0.65
CA THR A 117 -9.79 -0.79 0.24
C THR A 117 -9.88 -0.13 1.62
N ALA A 118 -8.73 0.23 2.20
CA ALA A 118 -8.67 0.89 3.49
C ALA A 118 -9.27 2.30 3.45
N SER A 119 -9.14 3.01 2.33
CA SER A 119 -9.75 4.33 2.16
C SER A 119 -11.28 4.24 2.10
N SER A 120 -11.82 3.24 1.40
CA SER A 120 -13.27 3.00 1.38
C SER A 120 -13.85 2.60 2.74
N ALA A 121 -13.10 1.86 3.56
CA ALA A 121 -13.53 1.50 4.92
C ALA A 121 -13.68 2.71 5.86
N ARG A 122 -12.94 3.80 5.61
CA ARG A 122 -13.04 5.04 6.39
C ARG A 122 -14.32 5.84 6.08
N THR A 123 -14.85 5.71 4.87
CA THR A 123 -16.12 6.36 4.44
C THR A 123 -17.35 5.69 5.04
N SER A 124 -17.28 4.42 5.43
CA SER A 124 -18.44 3.70 6.01
C SER A 124 -18.66 3.95 7.51
N ASN A 125 -17.67 4.52 8.22
CA ASN A 125 -17.74 4.74 9.67
C ASN A 125 -18.29 6.12 10.08
N SER A 126 -18.71 6.96 9.12
CA SER A 126 -19.26 8.30 9.38
C SER A 126 -20.79 8.36 9.42
N ILE A 127 -21.50 7.22 9.32
CA ILE A 127 -22.97 7.15 9.46
C ILE A 127 -23.39 6.12 10.53
N LYS A 128 -22.93 6.26 11.78
CA LYS A 128 -23.59 5.68 12.97
C LYS A 128 -23.34 6.51 14.24
N THR A 129 -23.38 7.83 14.14
CA THR A 129 -23.35 8.73 15.31
C THR A 129 -24.49 9.74 15.26
N SER A 130 -25.71 9.23 15.24
CA SER A 130 -26.95 9.92 15.57
C SER A 130 -28.00 8.80 15.58
N SER A 131 -28.51 8.32 16.70
CA SER A 131 -29.17 9.10 17.75
C SER A 131 -29.17 8.28 19.05
N THR A 132 -28.64 8.88 20.12
CA THR A 132 -28.92 8.47 21.48
C THR A 132 -30.30 8.99 21.84
N ASP A 133 -31.33 8.14 21.70
CA ASP A 133 -32.66 8.40 22.24
C ASP A 133 -33.16 7.14 22.96
N ARG A 134 -33.04 7.15 24.30
CA ARG A 134 -33.91 6.37 25.21
C ARG A 134 -35.04 7.34 25.59
N PRO A 135 -36.33 6.97 25.54
CA PRO A 135 -36.90 6.18 26.65
C PRO A 135 -38.07 5.23 26.30
N GLY A 136 -38.35 4.26 27.18
CA GLY A 136 -39.67 3.61 27.26
C GLY A 136 -39.64 2.11 27.63
N PRO A 137 -40.10 1.71 28.83
CA PRO A 137 -40.34 0.30 29.14
C PRO A 137 -41.77 -0.08 28.71
N SER A 138 -41.93 -0.77 27.58
CA SER A 138 -43.21 -1.39 27.23
C SER A 138 -43.23 -2.83 27.71
N GLN A 139 -43.77 -3.00 28.90
CA GLN A 139 -44.32 -4.26 29.39
C GLN A 139 -45.49 -4.67 28.48
N SER A 140 -45.44 -5.88 27.92
CA SER A 140 -46.59 -6.59 27.36
C SER A 140 -46.47 -8.06 27.81
N THR A 141 -47.01 -8.39 28.97
CA THR A 141 -48.31 -9.06 29.15
C THR A 141 -48.46 -10.39 28.39
N ALA A 142 -48.31 -11.46 29.16
CA ALA A 142 -49.14 -12.67 29.18
C ALA A 142 -49.76 -13.18 27.87
N SER A 143 -49.47 -14.44 27.56
CA SER A 143 -50.51 -15.40 27.16
C SER A 143 -50.03 -16.84 27.41
N LEU A 144 -50.69 -17.48 28.37
CA LEU A 144 -50.58 -18.89 28.73
C LEU A 144 -51.04 -19.78 27.57
N ARG A 145 -50.31 -20.87 27.32
CA ARG A 145 -50.80 -22.13 26.71
C ARG A 145 -49.97 -23.24 27.37
N THR A 146 -50.37 -23.84 28.49
CA THR A 146 -51.48 -24.77 28.78
C THR A 146 -51.58 -25.96 27.82
N GLY A 147 -51.56 -27.16 28.42
CA GLY A 147 -51.52 -28.49 27.81
C GLY A 147 -50.20 -29.17 28.18
N GLY A 148 -50.05 -29.92 29.27
CA GLY A 148 -50.87 -31.09 29.65
C GLY A 148 -50.52 -32.25 28.70
N VAL A 149 -50.21 -33.48 29.08
CA VAL A 149 -50.60 -34.35 30.20
C VAL A 149 -49.65 -35.58 30.04
N ASP A 150 -48.78 -35.89 31.00
CA ASP A 150 -48.90 -36.98 31.99
C ASP A 150 -48.74 -38.44 31.47
N ASN A 151 -48.01 -39.23 32.28
CA ASN A 151 -47.93 -40.70 32.42
C ASN A 151 -46.83 -41.50 31.71
N GLY A 152 -45.99 -42.15 32.54
CA GLY A 152 -45.24 -43.37 32.23
C GLY A 152 -43.85 -43.41 32.84
#